data_AF-A0A8D9FGD6-F1
#
_entry.id   AF-A0A8D9FGD6-F1
#
_cell.length_a   1.000
_cell.length_b   1.000
_cell.length_c   1.000
_cell.angle_alpha   90.00
_cell.angle_beta   90.00
_cell.angle_gamma   90.00
#
_symmetry.space_group_name_H-M   'P 1'
#
loop_
_entity.id
_entity.type
_entity.pdbx_description
1 polymer ?
#
loop_
_entity_poly.entity_id
_entity_poly.type
_entity_poly.pdbx_seq_one_letter_code
_entity_poly.pdbx_strand_id
1 'polypeptide(L)'
;MEERKSTEPSFSKGAHTCAVPLKLFALNRSRLVEALNNTGHIEPNSFVLLQGGSSCPLYDTDVEYDTFRQESYFHWTFGVYEPDFYGVVDVKSGRSILFAPRLSEAYVVWMGHLPTLEEYKERYKVDEVHFVDEMVQVLQSKSPSVLLTLAGINTDSDLPAIEATFKGIEKFQTDNKILFPVIAECRVIKTDLELNVLRYASRISSEAHRSVMRKISPGMHEYQAEAIFKHYIHYVGGSRHVAYTCICASGCNGAVLHYGHASAPNDKQILDGDMLVFDMGSSYYGYASDITCSYPVNGKFTDRQANIYTAVLDANRAVMKAALPGVSWVDMHRLANQVVLTKLLEMGLLRGSVDELLEHNIGSLFQPHGLGHLLGIDVHDVGGYLPHCPPRPTIAGFKSLRFARELKENMVLTIEPGCYFIPPILEKAFKDETISHLLNQDKLREFFNFGGVRIEDVVVIKATGVENLTDVPRTVQEIEKWMEKKQTVSA
;
A
#
# COMPACT_ATOMS: atom_id res chain seq x y z
N MET A 1 -37.76 -3.60 0.77
CA MET A 1 -37.06 -4.84 0.44
C MET A 1 -36.23 -5.19 1.67
N GLU A 2 -36.62 -6.22 2.41
CA GLU A 2 -35.83 -6.74 3.52
C GLU A 2 -34.52 -7.30 2.97
N GLU A 3 -33.41 -6.60 3.24
CA GLU A 3 -32.08 -7.13 3.01
C GLU A 3 -31.90 -8.37 3.89
N ARG A 4 -31.75 -9.54 3.24
CA ARG A 4 -31.28 -10.74 3.90
C ARG A 4 -29.93 -10.42 4.52
N LYS A 5 -29.90 -10.18 5.84
CA LYS A 5 -28.66 -10.17 6.61
C LYS A 5 -27.96 -11.49 6.34
N SER A 6 -26.78 -11.42 5.71
CA SER A 6 -25.85 -12.55 5.67
C SER A 6 -25.72 -13.10 7.09
N THR A 7 -26.02 -14.38 7.26
CA THR A 7 -25.85 -15.09 8.54
C THR A 7 -24.39 -15.44 8.80
N GLU A 8 -23.50 -15.26 7.82
CA GLU A 8 -22.07 -15.48 7.98
C GLU A 8 -21.43 -14.32 8.76
N PRO A 9 -20.66 -14.59 9.83
CA PRO A 9 -19.95 -13.55 10.56
C PRO A 9 -18.96 -12.79 9.67
N SER A 10 -19.01 -11.47 9.80
CA SER A 10 -18.20 -10.52 9.02
C SER A 10 -17.81 -9.32 9.86
N PHE A 11 -16.64 -8.76 9.58
CA PHE A 11 -16.30 -7.41 10.03
C PHE A 11 -17.09 -6.38 9.21
N SER A 12 -17.68 -5.39 9.88
CA SER A 12 -18.32 -4.24 9.25
C SER A 12 -18.38 -3.08 10.26
N LYS A 13 -18.40 -1.84 9.75
CA LYS A 13 -18.59 -0.61 10.54
C LYS A 13 -20.01 -0.03 10.37
N GLY A 14 -20.91 -0.80 9.78
CA GLY A 14 -22.31 -0.43 9.55
C GLY A 14 -22.81 -0.98 8.21
N ALA A 15 -24.13 -0.99 8.02
CA ALA A 15 -24.73 -1.60 6.81
C ALA A 15 -24.28 -0.95 5.48
N HIS A 16 -23.75 0.28 5.52
CA HIS A 16 -23.24 0.99 4.34
C HIS A 16 -21.76 0.71 4.03
N THR A 17 -21.03 0.03 4.93
CA THR A 17 -19.61 -0.33 4.71
C THR A 17 -19.46 -1.78 4.26
N CYS A 18 -18.34 -2.10 3.61
CA CYS A 18 -18.08 -3.47 3.15
C CYS A 18 -18.08 -4.47 4.32
N ALA A 19 -18.91 -5.51 4.20
CA ALA A 19 -18.86 -6.66 5.09
C ALA A 19 -17.73 -7.59 4.65
N VAL A 20 -16.68 -7.69 5.47
CA VAL A 20 -15.53 -8.57 5.22
C VAL A 20 -15.79 -9.91 5.91
N PRO A 21 -16.09 -10.98 5.16
CA PRO A 21 -16.44 -12.26 5.76
C PRO A 21 -15.19 -12.89 6.40
N LEU A 22 -15.33 -13.36 7.64
CA LEU A 22 -14.18 -13.87 8.42
C LEU A 22 -13.60 -15.18 7.87
N LYS A 23 -14.33 -15.86 6.98
CA LYS A 23 -13.83 -16.97 6.18
C LYS A 23 -12.65 -16.59 5.27
N LEU A 24 -12.43 -15.29 5.02
CA LEU A 24 -11.22 -14.78 4.36
C LEU A 24 -9.97 -15.27 5.10
N PHE A 25 -9.91 -15.06 6.41
CA PHE A 25 -8.74 -15.41 7.21
C PHE A 25 -8.61 -16.93 7.38
N ALA A 26 -9.73 -17.66 7.45
CA ALA A 26 -9.71 -19.12 7.41
C ALA A 26 -9.09 -19.66 6.11
N LEU A 27 -9.47 -19.09 4.96
CA LEU A 27 -8.90 -19.43 3.66
C LEU A 27 -7.40 -19.13 3.62
N ASN A 28 -6.97 -18.00 4.16
CA ASN A 28 -5.54 -17.65 4.25
C ASN A 28 -4.75 -18.67 5.08
N ARG A 29 -5.28 -19.11 6.24
CA ARG A 29 -4.66 -20.20 7.03
C ARG A 29 -4.56 -21.49 6.23
N SER A 30 -5.62 -21.90 5.53
CA SER A 30 -5.60 -23.09 4.69
C SER A 30 -4.55 -23.00 3.58
N ARG A 31 -4.45 -21.86 2.90
CA ARG A 31 -3.43 -21.60 1.87
C ARG A 31 -2.00 -21.65 2.42
N LEU A 32 -1.79 -21.07 3.61
CA LEU A 32 -0.50 -21.12 4.28
C LEU A 32 -0.10 -22.56 4.62
N VAL A 33 -1.03 -23.35 5.16
CA VAL A 33 -0.82 -24.76 5.47
C VAL A 33 -0.48 -25.57 4.22
N GLU A 34 -1.22 -25.37 3.13
CA GLU A 34 -0.93 -25.99 1.84
C GLU A 34 0.46 -25.62 1.32
N ALA A 35 0.79 -24.32 1.34
CA ALA A 35 2.08 -23.81 0.89
C ALA A 35 3.25 -24.36 1.72
N LEU A 36 3.10 -24.45 3.05
CA LEU A 36 4.09 -25.04 3.95
C LEU A 36 4.29 -26.52 3.62
N ASN A 37 3.21 -27.30 3.49
CA ASN A 37 3.29 -28.72 3.14
C ASN A 37 3.97 -28.95 1.77
N ASN A 38 3.77 -28.04 0.81
CA ASN A 38 4.40 -28.11 -0.51
C ASN A 38 5.91 -27.80 -0.51
N THR A 39 6.48 -27.26 0.58
CA THR A 39 7.94 -27.06 0.69
C THR A 39 8.72 -28.39 0.80
N GLY A 40 8.07 -29.47 1.24
CA GLY A 40 8.72 -30.77 1.46
C GLY A 40 9.67 -30.84 2.66
N HIS A 41 9.77 -29.79 3.47
CA HIS A 41 10.72 -29.66 4.58
C HIS A 41 10.05 -29.43 5.95
N ILE A 42 8.77 -29.77 6.08
CA ILE A 42 8.01 -29.57 7.33
C ILE A 42 8.02 -30.85 8.16
N GLU A 43 8.53 -30.75 9.39
CA GLU A 43 8.47 -31.82 10.37
C GLU A 43 7.00 -32.17 10.72
N PRO A 44 6.66 -33.46 10.93
CA PRO A 44 5.33 -33.83 11.38
C PRO A 44 4.98 -33.11 12.70
N ASN A 45 3.73 -32.67 12.85
CA ASN A 45 3.27 -31.94 14.05
C ASN A 45 3.95 -30.57 14.28
N SER A 46 4.31 -29.88 13.19
CA SER A 46 4.74 -28.47 13.21
C SER A 46 3.57 -27.51 13.44
N PHE A 47 3.81 -26.43 14.17
CA PHE A 47 2.80 -25.39 14.43
C PHE A 47 3.37 -24.02 14.04
N VAL A 48 2.63 -23.27 13.22
CA VAL A 48 2.91 -21.84 13.02
C VAL A 48 2.57 -21.10 14.30
N LEU A 49 3.46 -20.22 14.77
CA LEU A 49 3.23 -19.32 15.89
C LEU A 49 3.46 -17.87 15.47
N LEU A 50 2.43 -17.04 15.64
CA LEU A 50 2.48 -15.61 15.39
C LEU A 50 2.09 -14.84 16.66
N GLN A 51 2.74 -13.69 16.85
CA GLN A 51 2.43 -12.72 17.89
C GLN A 51 1.77 -11.50 17.24
N GLY A 52 0.62 -11.09 17.77
CA GLY A 52 -0.04 -9.84 17.39
C GLY A 52 0.70 -8.62 17.94
N GLY A 53 0.39 -7.45 17.40
CA GLY A 53 0.87 -6.16 17.87
C GLY A 53 0.31 -5.79 19.23
N SER A 54 1.03 -4.88 19.89
CA SER A 54 0.66 -4.27 21.16
C SER A 54 0.38 -2.78 20.99
N SER A 55 -0.44 -2.19 21.86
CA SER A 55 -0.59 -0.73 21.93
C SER A 55 0.74 -0.05 22.24
N CYS A 56 1.00 1.10 21.61
CA CYS A 56 2.23 1.86 21.78
C CYS A 56 1.94 3.24 22.38
N PRO A 57 2.45 3.54 23.59
CA PRO A 57 2.31 4.86 24.19
C PRO A 57 3.14 5.91 23.43
N LEU A 58 2.69 7.16 23.49
CA LEU A 58 3.45 8.33 23.06
C LEU A 58 4.57 8.55 24.09
N TYR A 59 5.77 8.09 23.74
CA TYR A 59 6.96 8.16 24.59
C TYR A 59 6.71 7.53 25.98
N ASP A 60 6.84 8.30 27.06
CA ASP A 60 6.65 7.90 28.44
C ASP A 60 5.29 8.33 29.03
N THR A 61 4.34 8.74 28.18
CA THR A 61 3.00 9.17 28.59
C THR A 61 1.98 8.02 28.59
N ASP A 62 0.78 8.29 29.10
CA ASP A 62 -0.37 7.38 29.10
C ASP A 62 -1.29 7.53 27.88
N VAL A 63 -0.87 8.31 26.87
CA VAL A 63 -1.61 8.55 25.63
C VAL A 63 -1.09 7.62 24.54
N GLU A 64 -1.96 6.91 23.82
CA GLU A 64 -1.54 6.13 22.64
C GLU A 64 -1.10 7.07 21.50
N TYR A 65 0.05 6.80 20.86
CA TYR A 65 0.61 7.65 19.79
C TYR A 65 -0.35 7.82 18.60
N ASP A 66 -0.95 6.71 18.18
CA ASP A 66 -2.03 6.64 17.21
C ASP A 66 -2.96 5.50 17.65
N THR A 67 -4.13 5.40 17.02
CA THR A 67 -5.03 4.27 17.24
C THR A 67 -4.33 2.98 16.85
N PHE A 68 -4.42 1.96 17.72
CA PHE A 68 -3.87 0.64 17.44
C PHE A 68 -4.25 0.09 16.05
N ARG A 69 -3.22 -0.36 15.32
CA ARG A 69 -3.32 -1.13 14.07
C ARG A 69 -2.55 -2.43 14.25
N GLN A 70 -3.19 -3.53 13.86
CA GLN A 70 -2.62 -4.86 13.98
C GLN A 70 -1.39 -5.08 13.09
N GLU A 71 -0.46 -5.94 13.52
CA GLU A 71 0.66 -6.44 12.73
C GLU A 71 0.12 -7.22 11.49
N SER A 72 0.69 -6.95 10.32
CA SER A 72 0.12 -7.34 9.04
C SER A 72 0.08 -8.85 8.78
N TYR A 73 1.09 -9.62 9.22
CA TYR A 73 1.07 -11.09 9.08
C TYR A 73 0.05 -11.74 10.04
N PHE A 74 -0.05 -11.23 11.26
CA PHE A 74 -1.05 -11.66 12.24
C PHE A 74 -2.47 -11.35 11.74
N HIS A 75 -2.68 -10.12 11.22
CA HIS A 75 -3.93 -9.71 10.63
C HIS A 75 -4.30 -10.58 9.42
N TRP A 76 -3.37 -10.83 8.50
CA TRP A 76 -3.59 -11.70 7.33
C TRP A 76 -4.05 -13.11 7.72
N THR A 77 -3.56 -13.61 8.85
CA THR A 77 -3.80 -14.99 9.32
C THR A 77 -5.10 -15.10 10.14
N PHE A 78 -5.44 -14.09 10.94
CA PHE A 78 -6.53 -14.20 11.93
C PHE A 78 -7.61 -13.12 11.84
N GLY A 79 -7.34 -11.97 11.22
CA GLY A 79 -8.29 -10.85 11.16
C GLY A 79 -8.55 -10.16 12.51
N VAL A 80 -7.81 -10.53 13.55
CA VAL A 80 -7.95 -9.94 14.89
C VAL A 80 -7.60 -8.45 14.85
N TYR A 81 -8.42 -7.62 15.49
CA TYR A 81 -8.20 -6.17 15.54
C TYR A 81 -7.78 -5.66 16.92
N GLU A 82 -7.85 -6.50 17.97
CA GLU A 82 -7.42 -6.17 19.32
C GLU A 82 -5.90 -6.43 19.53
N PRO A 83 -5.25 -5.69 20.44
CA PRO A 83 -3.84 -5.87 20.76
C PRO A 83 -3.57 -7.09 21.66
N ASP A 84 -2.30 -7.50 21.72
CA ASP A 84 -1.74 -8.48 22.68
C ASP A 84 -2.24 -9.93 22.52
N PHE A 85 -2.70 -10.28 21.33
CA PHE A 85 -3.09 -11.65 20.98
C PHE A 85 -1.90 -12.47 20.48
N TYR A 86 -1.97 -13.79 20.66
CA TYR A 86 -1.13 -14.75 19.93
C TYR A 86 -2.02 -15.70 19.14
N GLY A 87 -1.44 -16.32 18.11
CA GLY A 87 -2.19 -17.13 17.18
C GLY A 87 -1.34 -18.28 16.68
N VAL A 88 -1.95 -19.46 16.62
CA VAL A 88 -1.29 -20.71 16.28
C VAL A 88 -2.09 -21.44 15.20
N VAL A 89 -1.38 -22.04 14.24
CA VAL A 89 -1.97 -22.90 13.20
C VAL A 89 -1.23 -24.23 13.17
N ASP A 90 -1.95 -25.32 13.41
CA ASP A 90 -1.43 -26.68 13.23
C ASP A 90 -1.26 -26.95 11.73
N VAL A 91 -0.04 -27.19 11.27
CA VAL A 91 0.28 -27.40 9.84
C VAL A 91 -0.31 -28.72 9.33
N LYS A 92 -0.56 -29.70 10.20
CA LYS A 92 -1.12 -30.99 9.80
C LYS A 92 -2.64 -30.91 9.58
N SER A 93 -3.36 -30.34 10.55
CA SER A 93 -4.83 -30.35 10.52
C SER A 93 -5.45 -29.05 10.00
N GLY A 94 -4.67 -27.97 9.91
CA GLY A 94 -5.17 -26.63 9.64
C GLY A 94 -5.94 -25.99 10.80
N ARG A 95 -6.02 -26.67 11.96
CA ARG A 95 -6.71 -26.15 13.13
C ARG A 95 -6.00 -24.92 13.68
N SER A 96 -6.79 -23.94 14.04
CA SER A 96 -6.36 -22.62 14.49
C SER A 96 -6.70 -22.39 15.96
N ILE A 97 -5.73 -21.89 16.71
CA ILE A 97 -5.86 -21.57 18.13
C ILE A 97 -5.54 -20.10 18.29
N LEU A 98 -6.40 -19.37 18.99
CA LEU A 98 -6.16 -17.98 19.35
C LEU A 98 -5.92 -17.85 20.85
N PHE A 99 -4.97 -17.02 21.27
CA PHE A 99 -4.71 -16.74 22.67
C PHE A 99 -5.03 -15.27 22.94
N ALA A 100 -6.07 -15.03 23.73
CA ALA A 100 -6.54 -13.70 24.12
C ALA A 100 -5.85 -13.23 25.42
N PRO A 101 -5.54 -11.94 25.58
CA PRO A 101 -5.07 -11.42 26.86
C PRO A 101 -6.15 -11.61 27.94
N ARG A 102 -5.75 -11.99 29.16
CA ARG A 102 -6.67 -12.05 30.30
C ARG A 102 -6.84 -10.64 30.87
N LEU A 103 -7.99 -10.04 30.62
CA LEU A 103 -8.31 -8.69 31.08
C LEU A 103 -8.94 -8.73 32.48
N SER A 104 -8.65 -7.72 33.30
CA SER A 104 -9.19 -7.60 34.66
C SER A 104 -10.60 -7.01 34.67
N GLU A 105 -11.31 -7.12 35.79
CA GLU A 105 -12.64 -6.50 35.96
C GLU A 105 -12.63 -4.98 35.73
N ALA A 106 -11.49 -4.30 35.97
CA ALA A 106 -11.33 -2.88 35.69
C ALA A 106 -11.54 -2.55 34.20
N TYR A 107 -11.26 -3.49 33.30
CA TYR A 107 -11.48 -3.31 31.86
C TYR A 107 -12.94 -2.95 31.55
N VAL A 108 -13.89 -3.53 32.29
CA VAL A 108 -15.33 -3.24 32.11
C VAL A 108 -15.65 -1.76 32.35
N VAL A 109 -14.98 -1.15 33.33
CA VAL A 109 -15.18 0.25 33.71
C VAL A 109 -14.54 1.19 32.69
N TRP A 110 -13.33 0.86 32.21
CA TRP A 110 -12.51 1.79 31.42
C TRP A 110 -12.61 1.58 29.90
N MET A 111 -12.73 0.33 29.46
CA MET A 111 -12.57 -0.07 28.05
C MET A 111 -13.83 -0.69 27.45
N GLY A 112 -14.79 -1.10 28.29
CA GLY A 112 -16.12 -1.59 27.87
C GLY A 112 -16.28 -3.10 28.02
N HIS A 113 -17.15 -3.70 27.19
CA HIS A 113 -17.52 -5.12 27.29
C HIS A 113 -16.29 -6.04 27.38
N LEU A 114 -16.29 -6.95 28.35
CA LEU A 114 -15.27 -7.98 28.54
C LEU A 114 -15.67 -9.23 27.76
N PRO A 115 -15.05 -9.53 26.60
CA PRO A 115 -15.50 -10.63 25.77
C PRO A 115 -15.09 -11.98 26.37
N THR A 116 -15.99 -12.96 26.27
CA THR A 116 -15.72 -14.35 26.62
C THR A 116 -14.89 -15.04 25.53
N LEU A 117 -14.20 -16.14 25.89
CA LEU A 117 -13.46 -16.96 24.92
C LEU A 117 -14.35 -17.48 23.78
N GLU A 118 -15.62 -17.81 24.07
CA GLU A 118 -16.57 -18.24 23.04
C GLU A 118 -17.02 -17.09 22.12
N GLU A 119 -17.15 -15.87 22.64
CA GLU A 119 -17.38 -14.69 21.79
C GLU A 119 -16.20 -14.44 20.85
N TYR A 120 -14.96 -14.58 21.32
CA TYR A 120 -13.78 -14.50 20.44
C TYR A 120 -13.74 -15.63 19.41
N LYS A 121 -14.09 -16.85 19.81
CA LYS A 121 -14.11 -18.01 18.92
C LYS A 121 -15.11 -17.82 17.79
N GLU A 122 -16.32 -17.39 18.13
CA GLU A 122 -17.39 -17.12 17.17
C GLU A 122 -17.05 -15.92 16.27
N ARG A 123 -16.46 -14.87 16.85
CA ARG A 123 -16.01 -13.67 16.12
C ARG A 123 -14.85 -13.94 15.17
N TYR A 124 -13.89 -14.80 15.49
CA TYR A 124 -12.70 -15.00 14.65
C TYR A 124 -12.72 -16.29 13.85
N LYS A 125 -13.75 -17.12 14.04
CA LYS A 125 -13.91 -18.40 13.35
C LYS A 125 -12.64 -19.24 13.41
N VAL A 126 -12.10 -19.31 14.63
CA VAL A 126 -10.98 -20.18 15.01
C VAL A 126 -11.51 -21.41 15.73
N ASP A 127 -10.71 -22.47 15.81
CA ASP A 127 -11.14 -23.75 16.36
C ASP A 127 -11.13 -23.78 17.89
N GLU A 128 -10.18 -23.06 18.49
CA GLU A 128 -9.95 -22.99 19.93
C GLU A 128 -9.54 -21.57 20.33
N VAL A 129 -9.95 -21.12 21.52
CA VAL A 129 -9.49 -19.87 22.12
C VAL A 129 -9.14 -20.13 23.57
N HIS A 130 -7.97 -19.67 24.00
CA HIS A 130 -7.47 -19.77 25.38
C HIS A 130 -6.91 -18.42 25.82
N PHE A 131 -6.50 -18.29 27.08
CA PHE A 131 -5.80 -17.08 27.52
C PHE A 131 -4.29 -17.17 27.24
N VAL A 132 -3.65 -16.02 27.02
CA VAL A 132 -2.19 -15.94 26.80
C VAL A 132 -1.39 -16.54 27.97
N ASP A 133 -1.88 -16.38 29.20
CA ASP A 133 -1.23 -16.94 30.40
C ASP A 133 -1.34 -18.48 30.51
N GLU A 134 -2.20 -19.11 29.71
CA GLU A 134 -2.36 -20.57 29.59
C GLU A 134 -1.57 -21.16 28.41
N MET A 135 -0.96 -20.32 27.56
CA MET A 135 -0.40 -20.72 26.27
C MET A 135 0.66 -21.82 26.36
N VAL A 136 1.55 -21.77 27.37
CA VAL A 136 2.57 -22.81 27.58
C VAL A 136 1.91 -24.18 27.83
N GLN A 137 0.92 -24.24 28.71
CA GLN A 137 0.23 -25.48 29.06
C GLN A 137 -0.54 -26.05 27.87
N VAL A 138 -1.25 -25.18 27.14
CA VAL A 138 -2.00 -25.56 25.94
C VAL A 138 -1.05 -26.11 24.88
N LEU A 139 0.05 -25.41 24.56
CA LEU A 139 1.02 -25.88 23.56
C LEU A 139 1.67 -27.21 23.97
N GLN A 140 2.04 -27.39 25.25
CA GLN A 140 2.55 -28.68 25.74
C GLN A 140 1.55 -29.82 25.54
N SER A 141 0.25 -29.57 25.76
CA SER A 141 -0.80 -30.57 25.52
C SER A 141 -0.96 -30.96 24.04
N LYS A 142 -0.57 -30.08 23.10
CA LYS A 142 -0.52 -30.38 21.66
C LYS A 142 0.77 -31.08 21.23
N SER A 143 1.79 -31.06 22.08
CA SER A 143 3.09 -31.73 21.87
C SER A 143 3.74 -31.40 20.52
N PRO A 144 3.87 -30.11 20.14
CA PRO A 144 4.45 -29.71 18.85
C PRO A 144 5.88 -30.25 18.73
N SER A 145 6.24 -30.74 17.54
CA SER A 145 7.64 -31.09 17.26
C SER A 145 8.48 -29.83 17.11
N VAL A 146 7.94 -28.81 16.45
CA VAL A 146 8.58 -27.50 16.26
C VAL A 146 7.53 -26.40 16.15
N LEU A 147 7.86 -25.23 16.68
CA LEU A 147 7.13 -23.99 16.47
C LEU A 147 7.81 -23.20 15.34
N LEU A 148 7.09 -23.01 14.23
CA LEU A 148 7.53 -22.17 13.13
C LEU A 148 7.24 -20.71 13.47
N THR A 149 8.27 -19.93 13.73
CA THR A 149 8.18 -18.50 14.10
C THR A 149 8.55 -17.62 12.91
N LEU A 150 8.09 -16.37 12.92
CA LEU A 150 8.26 -15.44 11.80
C LEU A 150 9.54 -14.62 11.95
N ALA A 151 10.61 -14.99 11.25
CA ALA A 151 11.79 -14.15 11.10
C ALA A 151 12.18 -13.95 9.64
N GLY A 152 12.38 -12.69 9.25
CA GLY A 152 12.81 -12.29 7.92
C GLY A 152 12.93 -10.77 7.82
N ILE A 153 13.57 -10.27 6.77
CA ILE A 153 13.81 -8.84 6.58
C ILE A 153 12.80 -8.28 5.59
N ASN A 154 12.08 -7.23 5.96
CA ASN A 154 11.27 -6.47 5.02
C ASN A 154 12.20 -5.73 4.06
N THR A 155 12.01 -5.93 2.75
CA THR A 155 12.96 -5.47 1.72
C THR A 155 12.83 -4.00 1.33
N ASP A 156 11.87 -3.29 1.93
CA ASP A 156 11.67 -1.85 1.74
C ASP A 156 12.13 -1.03 2.96
N SER A 157 11.97 -1.57 4.18
CA SER A 157 12.38 -0.89 5.43
C SER A 157 13.70 -1.39 6.01
N ASP A 158 14.20 -2.53 5.54
CA ASP A 158 15.33 -3.28 6.12
C ASP A 158 15.13 -3.71 7.59
N LEU A 159 13.89 -3.62 8.09
CA LEU A 159 13.54 -4.04 9.46
C LEU A 159 13.19 -5.54 9.51
N PRO A 160 13.54 -6.23 10.61
CA PRO A 160 13.11 -7.60 10.82
C PRO A 160 11.60 -7.66 11.11
N ALA A 161 10.96 -8.74 10.65
CA ALA A 161 9.63 -9.14 11.11
C ALA A 161 9.65 -9.44 12.62
N ILE A 162 8.50 -9.30 13.26
CA ILE A 162 8.35 -9.55 14.70
C ILE A 162 8.29 -11.07 14.91
N GLU A 163 9.40 -11.63 15.39
CA GLU A 163 9.44 -13.04 15.80
C GLU A 163 8.69 -13.22 17.13
N ALA A 164 7.73 -14.15 17.14
CA ALA A 164 6.91 -14.39 18.32
C ALA A 164 7.76 -14.85 19.51
N THR A 165 7.60 -14.18 20.65
CA THR A 165 8.26 -14.53 21.91
C THR A 165 7.27 -14.54 23.07
N PHE A 166 7.47 -15.43 24.04
CA PHE A 166 6.69 -15.48 25.27
C PHE A 166 7.47 -16.19 26.38
N LYS A 167 7.10 -15.94 27.64
CA LYS A 167 7.71 -16.61 28.79
C LYS A 167 7.42 -18.12 28.74
N GLY A 168 8.45 -18.95 28.62
CA GLY A 168 8.32 -20.40 28.50
C GLY A 168 8.55 -20.95 27.08
N ILE A 169 8.81 -20.08 26.09
CA ILE A 169 9.09 -20.51 24.71
C ILE A 169 10.35 -21.39 24.62
N GLU A 170 11.32 -21.22 25.54
CA GLU A 170 12.55 -22.00 25.61
C GLU A 170 12.33 -23.50 25.87
N LYS A 171 11.10 -23.90 26.24
CA LYS A 171 10.69 -25.30 26.43
C LYS A 171 10.29 -25.99 25.12
N PHE A 172 10.26 -25.25 24.02
CA PHE A 172 9.86 -25.74 22.71
C PHE A 172 11.02 -25.60 21.73
N GLN A 173 11.09 -26.52 20.77
CA GLN A 173 11.94 -26.34 19.60
C GLN A 173 11.31 -25.28 18.68
N THR A 174 12.11 -24.35 18.19
CA THR A 174 11.68 -23.30 17.25
C THR A 174 12.46 -23.38 15.94
N ASP A 175 11.80 -23.00 14.83
CA ASP A 175 12.42 -22.73 13.54
C ASP A 175 11.89 -21.42 13.01
N ASN A 176 12.79 -20.47 12.76
CA ASN A 176 12.44 -19.13 12.31
C ASN A 176 12.82 -18.86 10.83
N LYS A 177 13.28 -19.88 10.10
CA LYS A 177 13.78 -19.75 8.72
C LYS A 177 12.73 -20.11 7.68
N ILE A 178 11.83 -21.03 8.01
CA ILE A 178 10.87 -21.59 7.05
C ILE A 178 9.70 -20.64 6.79
N LEU A 179 9.12 -20.07 7.84
CA LEU A 179 7.80 -19.44 7.76
C LEU A 179 7.77 -18.20 6.86
N PHE A 180 8.71 -17.27 7.05
CA PHE A 180 8.70 -15.95 6.41
C PHE A 180 8.58 -16.00 4.88
N PRO A 181 9.44 -16.72 4.12
CA PRO A 181 9.32 -16.72 2.66
C PRO A 181 8.00 -17.33 2.17
N VAL A 182 7.45 -18.31 2.91
CA VAL A 182 6.20 -19.00 2.53
C VAL A 182 4.98 -18.11 2.76
N ILE A 183 4.86 -17.50 3.95
CA ILE A 183 3.73 -16.63 4.27
C ILE A 183 3.77 -15.32 3.46
N ALA A 184 4.97 -14.78 3.18
CA ALA A 184 5.12 -13.63 2.30
C ALA A 184 4.65 -13.95 0.87
N GLU A 185 5.01 -15.11 0.30
CA GLU A 185 4.54 -15.52 -1.03
C GLU A 185 3.01 -15.71 -1.06
N CYS A 186 2.39 -16.21 0.02
CA CYS A 186 0.93 -16.30 0.13
C CYS A 186 0.25 -14.92 0.07
N ARG A 187 0.86 -13.89 0.68
CA ARG A 187 0.35 -12.50 0.65
C ARG A 187 0.51 -11.82 -0.70
N VAL A 188 1.49 -12.22 -1.51
CA VAL A 188 1.71 -11.65 -2.86
C VAL A 188 0.50 -11.88 -3.76
N ILE A 189 -0.11 -13.07 -3.69
CA ILE A 189 -1.26 -13.48 -4.51
C ILE A 189 -2.55 -13.35 -3.69
N LYS A 190 -3.43 -12.44 -4.11
CA LYS A 190 -4.67 -12.13 -3.37
C LYS A 190 -5.76 -13.14 -3.71
N THR A 191 -6.53 -13.54 -2.71
CA THR A 191 -7.79 -14.28 -2.91
C THR A 191 -8.90 -13.34 -3.38
N ASP A 192 -9.97 -13.89 -3.97
CA ASP A 192 -11.14 -13.09 -4.34
C ASP A 192 -11.77 -12.36 -3.13
N LEU A 193 -11.68 -12.94 -1.93
CA LEU A 193 -12.15 -12.32 -0.71
C LEU A 193 -11.31 -11.09 -0.35
N GLU A 194 -9.99 -11.17 -0.47
CA GLU A 194 -9.07 -10.03 -0.28
C GLU A 194 -9.27 -8.96 -1.35
N LEU A 195 -9.44 -9.36 -2.62
CA LEU A 195 -9.72 -8.45 -3.73
C LEU A 195 -11.00 -7.64 -3.50
N ASN A 196 -12.03 -8.23 -2.88
CA ASN A 196 -13.24 -7.49 -2.54
C ASN A 196 -13.00 -6.37 -1.52
N VAL A 197 -12.12 -6.58 -0.54
CA VAL A 197 -11.76 -5.54 0.44
C VAL A 197 -10.94 -4.44 -0.24
N LEU A 198 -9.97 -4.82 -1.08
CA LEU A 198 -9.14 -3.88 -1.83
C LEU A 198 -9.98 -3.02 -2.80
N ARG A 199 -10.94 -3.63 -3.52
CA ARG A 199 -11.93 -2.90 -4.35
C ARG A 199 -12.68 -1.85 -3.52
N TYR A 200 -13.10 -2.20 -2.31
CA TYR A 200 -13.78 -1.26 -1.45
C TYR A 200 -12.87 -0.12 -0.98
N ALA A 201 -11.65 -0.43 -0.53
CA ALA A 201 -10.67 0.58 -0.11
C ALA A 201 -10.31 1.54 -1.26
N SER A 202 -10.12 1.03 -2.48
CA SER A 202 -9.84 1.84 -3.67
C SER A 202 -11.05 2.66 -4.13
N ARG A 203 -12.27 2.11 -4.05
CA ARG A 203 -13.49 2.88 -4.34
C ARG A 203 -13.65 4.07 -3.38
N ILE A 204 -13.52 3.83 -2.08
CA ILE A 204 -13.64 4.89 -1.06
C ILE A 204 -12.54 5.95 -1.24
N SER A 205 -11.31 5.53 -1.52
CA SER A 205 -10.19 6.45 -1.77
C SER A 205 -10.42 7.26 -3.06
N SER A 206 -10.95 6.64 -4.12
CA SER A 206 -11.31 7.30 -5.37
C SER A 206 -12.42 8.34 -5.20
N GLU A 207 -13.46 8.00 -4.43
CA GLU A 207 -14.53 8.93 -4.06
C GLU A 207 -14.00 10.11 -3.22
N ALA A 208 -13.07 9.84 -2.29
CA ALA A 208 -12.43 10.88 -1.49
C ALA A 208 -11.56 11.83 -2.35
N HIS A 209 -10.75 11.30 -3.27
CA HIS A 209 -10.00 12.12 -4.25
C HIS A 209 -10.93 13.00 -5.08
N ARG A 210 -12.03 12.44 -5.58
CA ARG A 210 -13.07 13.18 -6.30
C ARG A 210 -13.72 14.29 -5.46
N SER A 211 -13.90 14.06 -4.16
CA SER A 211 -14.37 15.08 -3.20
C SER A 211 -13.34 16.20 -3.01
N VAL A 212 -12.05 15.86 -2.85
CA VAL A 212 -10.96 16.84 -2.73
C VAL A 212 -10.86 17.73 -3.97
N MET A 213 -10.86 17.14 -5.18
CA MET A 213 -10.82 17.88 -6.45
C MET A 213 -11.91 18.96 -6.57
N ARG A 214 -13.08 18.75 -5.96
CA ARG A 214 -14.21 19.70 -6.01
C ARG A 214 -14.17 20.80 -4.96
N LYS A 215 -13.40 20.60 -3.90
CA LYS A 215 -13.40 21.46 -2.71
C LYS A 215 -12.13 22.30 -2.60
N ILE A 216 -11.02 21.84 -3.18
CA ILE A 216 -9.76 22.60 -3.16
C ILE A 216 -9.84 23.77 -4.15
N SER A 217 -9.26 24.91 -3.77
CA SER A 217 -9.17 26.10 -4.60
C SER A 217 -7.94 26.95 -4.23
N PRO A 218 -7.49 27.87 -5.11
CA PRO A 218 -6.43 28.80 -4.77
C PRO A 218 -6.71 29.53 -3.45
N GLY A 219 -5.67 29.73 -2.64
CA GLY A 219 -5.73 30.38 -1.33
C GLY A 219 -5.92 29.43 -0.14
N MET A 220 -6.37 28.19 -0.38
CA MET A 220 -6.39 27.13 0.63
C MET A 220 -4.98 26.62 0.94
N HIS A 221 -4.83 25.85 2.01
CA HIS A 221 -3.59 25.16 2.36
C HIS A 221 -3.68 23.67 2.04
N GLU A 222 -2.54 23.06 1.79
CA GLU A 222 -2.41 21.63 1.47
C GLU A 222 -3.04 20.72 2.54
N TYR A 223 -2.87 20.99 3.84
CA TYR A 223 -3.47 20.21 4.92
C TYR A 223 -5.01 20.22 4.89
N GLN A 224 -5.63 21.22 4.25
CA GLN A 224 -7.09 21.25 4.11
C GLN A 224 -7.56 20.18 3.12
N ALA A 225 -6.76 19.87 2.09
CA ALA A 225 -7.03 18.74 1.19
C ALA A 225 -6.92 17.40 1.94
N GLU A 226 -5.87 17.23 2.74
CA GLU A 226 -5.67 16.07 3.61
C GLU A 226 -6.87 15.88 4.56
N ALA A 227 -7.33 16.95 5.21
CA ALA A 227 -8.47 16.91 6.11
C ALA A 227 -9.77 16.50 5.39
N ILE A 228 -10.02 17.01 4.19
CA ILE A 228 -11.19 16.63 3.36
C ILE A 228 -11.13 15.13 3.00
N PHE A 229 -9.96 14.63 2.62
CA PHE A 229 -9.76 13.22 2.28
C PHE A 229 -10.01 12.32 3.50
N LYS A 230 -9.32 12.59 4.62
CA LYS A 230 -9.45 11.85 5.88
C LYS A 230 -10.89 11.84 6.40
N HIS A 231 -11.58 12.98 6.31
CA HIS A 231 -13.00 13.07 6.65
C HIS A 231 -13.83 12.13 5.78
N TYR A 232 -13.67 12.15 4.45
CA TYR A 232 -14.47 11.33 3.55
C TYR A 232 -14.28 9.83 3.81
N ILE A 233 -13.03 9.36 3.87
CA ILE A 233 -12.74 7.93 4.01
C ILE A 233 -13.27 7.37 5.34
N HIS A 234 -13.27 8.18 6.39
CA HIS A 234 -13.77 7.76 7.70
C HIS A 234 -15.29 7.88 7.77
N TYR A 235 -15.85 9.05 7.43
CA TYR A 235 -17.28 9.32 7.56
C TYR A 235 -18.14 8.47 6.62
N VAL A 236 -17.70 8.30 5.37
CA VAL A 236 -18.44 7.53 4.35
C VAL A 236 -17.97 6.08 4.31
N GLY A 237 -16.65 5.87 4.38
CA GLY A 237 -16.04 4.57 4.15
C GLY A 237 -15.87 3.71 5.40
N GLY A 238 -15.96 4.27 6.60
CA GLY A 238 -15.61 3.59 7.84
C GLY A 238 -14.11 3.28 7.99
N SER A 239 -13.26 3.84 7.12
CA SER A 239 -11.81 3.69 7.19
C SER A 239 -11.25 4.70 8.18
N ARG A 240 -11.03 4.26 9.43
CA ARG A 240 -10.44 5.10 10.48
C ARG A 240 -9.00 5.51 10.18
N HIS A 241 -8.26 4.66 9.47
CA HIS A 241 -6.85 4.88 9.15
C HIS A 241 -6.66 5.21 7.67
N VAL A 242 -5.67 6.04 7.40
CA VAL A 242 -5.02 6.13 6.09
C VAL A 242 -4.00 5.00 5.96
N ALA A 243 -3.66 4.60 4.73
CA ALA A 243 -2.64 3.58 4.52
C ALA A 243 -1.21 4.10 4.80
N TYR A 244 -1.00 5.40 4.63
CA TYR A 244 0.24 6.17 4.83
C TYR A 244 -0.11 7.65 5.03
N THR A 245 0.87 8.45 5.49
CA THR A 245 0.72 9.90 5.62
C THR A 245 0.33 10.53 4.29
N CYS A 246 -0.77 11.28 4.25
CA CYS A 246 -1.24 11.92 3.03
C CYS A 246 -0.21 12.92 2.48
N ILE A 247 0.05 12.84 1.18
CA ILE A 247 0.98 13.70 0.48
C ILE A 247 0.14 14.71 -0.31
N CYS A 248 0.03 15.93 0.18
CA CYS A 248 -0.77 16.97 -0.47
C CYS A 248 0.15 18.04 -1.03
N ALA A 249 0.83 17.77 -2.14
CA ALA A 249 1.86 18.67 -2.65
C ALA A 249 1.32 19.66 -3.70
N SER A 250 1.65 20.94 -3.58
CA SER A 250 1.29 22.02 -4.52
C SER A 250 2.51 22.74 -5.10
N GLY A 251 2.48 23.05 -6.38
CA GLY A 251 3.57 23.74 -7.09
C GLY A 251 4.87 22.94 -7.00
N CYS A 252 5.98 23.60 -6.63
CA CYS A 252 7.29 22.96 -6.52
C CYS A 252 7.35 21.79 -5.52
N ASN A 253 6.47 21.75 -4.51
CA ASN A 253 6.38 20.61 -3.58
C ASN A 253 6.02 19.31 -4.32
N GLY A 254 5.37 19.38 -5.49
CA GLY A 254 5.03 18.21 -6.30
C GLY A 254 6.25 17.42 -6.80
N ALA A 255 7.46 17.98 -6.70
CA ALA A 255 8.72 17.29 -6.98
C ALA A 255 9.33 16.56 -5.77
N VAL A 256 8.72 16.67 -4.57
CA VAL A 256 9.14 15.99 -3.35
C VAL A 256 8.27 14.74 -3.15
N LEU A 257 8.84 13.57 -3.44
CA LEU A 257 8.06 12.33 -3.62
C LEU A 257 7.21 11.93 -2.42
N HIS A 258 7.78 12.01 -1.21
CA HIS A 258 7.09 11.73 0.07
C HIS A 258 6.92 13.01 0.90
N TYR A 259 6.43 14.09 0.28
CA TYR A 259 6.02 15.31 0.99
C TYR A 259 4.91 15.02 2.03
N GLY A 260 4.63 15.91 2.97
CA GLY A 260 3.56 15.75 3.97
C GLY A 260 4.01 15.14 5.31
N HIS A 261 5.26 14.70 5.43
CA HIS A 261 5.83 14.27 6.71
C HIS A 261 6.06 15.46 7.67
N ALA A 262 6.42 15.17 8.93
CA ALA A 262 6.50 16.19 9.99
C ALA A 262 7.39 17.41 9.70
N SER A 263 8.45 17.26 8.89
CA SER A 263 9.33 18.39 8.52
C SER A 263 8.89 19.15 7.28
N ALA A 264 7.82 18.69 6.62
CA ALA A 264 7.22 19.26 5.42
C ALA A 264 5.69 19.00 5.44
N PRO A 265 4.96 19.53 6.44
CA PRO A 265 3.73 18.93 6.97
C PRO A 265 2.45 19.37 6.24
N ASN A 266 2.48 19.45 4.91
CA ASN A 266 1.36 19.94 4.10
C ASN A 266 0.90 21.36 4.50
N ASP A 267 1.83 22.27 4.79
CA ASP A 267 1.53 23.61 5.32
C ASP A 267 1.63 24.73 4.28
N LYS A 268 1.99 24.44 3.02
CA LYS A 268 2.08 25.48 1.99
C LYS A 268 0.67 25.93 1.58
N GLN A 269 0.53 27.25 1.41
CA GLN A 269 -0.63 27.83 0.75
C GLN A 269 -0.60 27.49 -0.75
N ILE A 270 -1.71 26.95 -1.25
CA ILE A 270 -1.91 26.58 -2.64
C ILE A 270 -2.20 27.85 -3.44
N LEU A 271 -1.38 28.13 -4.46
CA LEU A 271 -1.46 29.35 -5.25
C LEU A 271 -2.16 29.10 -6.59
N ASP A 272 -2.80 30.14 -7.15
CA ASP A 272 -3.37 30.04 -8.49
C ASP A 272 -2.30 29.66 -9.52
N GLY A 273 -2.64 28.73 -10.42
CA GLY A 273 -1.72 28.16 -11.40
C GLY A 273 -0.85 27.00 -10.89
N ASP A 274 -0.83 26.68 -9.59
CA ASP A 274 -0.11 25.52 -9.08
C ASP A 274 -0.64 24.21 -9.69
N MET A 275 0.29 23.33 -10.06
CA MET A 275 -0.02 21.90 -10.20
C MET A 275 -0.09 21.25 -8.83
N LEU A 276 -1.10 20.40 -8.64
CA LEU A 276 -1.25 19.58 -7.46
C LEU A 276 -0.76 18.17 -7.76
N VAL A 277 -0.11 17.54 -6.78
CA VAL A 277 0.22 16.10 -6.77
C VAL A 277 -0.27 15.58 -5.43
N PHE A 278 -1.49 15.07 -5.42
CA PHE A 278 -2.15 14.59 -4.21
C PHE A 278 -2.18 13.07 -4.20
N ASP A 279 -1.42 12.50 -3.29
CA ASP A 279 -1.20 11.07 -3.14
C ASP A 279 -1.68 10.65 -1.76
N MET A 280 -2.82 9.94 -1.77
CA MET A 280 -3.59 9.61 -0.57
C MET A 280 -4.37 8.31 -0.74
N GLY A 281 -4.35 7.47 0.30
CA GLY A 281 -5.00 6.17 0.30
C GLY A 281 -5.60 5.79 1.64
N SER A 282 -6.78 5.15 1.62
CA SER A 282 -7.44 4.65 2.84
C SER A 282 -6.94 3.25 3.21
N SER A 283 -7.05 2.88 4.49
CA SER A 283 -6.94 1.49 4.94
C SER A 283 -8.27 1.03 5.56
N TYR A 284 -8.92 0.05 4.93
CA TYR A 284 -10.15 -0.54 5.43
C TYR A 284 -9.88 -1.94 5.97
N TYR A 285 -10.08 -2.11 7.28
CA TYR A 285 -9.79 -3.35 8.00
C TYR A 285 -8.42 -3.92 7.68
N GLY A 286 -7.38 -3.09 7.69
CA GLY A 286 -6.01 -3.48 7.39
C GLY A 286 -5.64 -3.41 5.90
N TYR A 287 -6.57 -3.57 4.97
CA TYR A 287 -6.28 -3.55 3.53
C TYR A 287 -6.14 -2.13 2.99
N ALA A 288 -4.99 -1.85 2.35
CA ALA A 288 -4.60 -0.54 1.85
C ALA A 288 -5.21 -0.23 0.48
N SER A 289 -5.20 1.04 0.13
CA SER A 289 -5.29 1.57 -1.23
C SER A 289 -4.22 2.65 -1.37
N ASP A 290 -3.81 2.93 -2.60
CA ASP A 290 -2.78 3.92 -2.90
C ASP A 290 -3.11 4.60 -4.23
N ILE A 291 -3.39 5.90 -4.20
CA ILE A 291 -3.91 6.62 -5.37
C ILE A 291 -3.32 8.01 -5.36
N THR A 292 -2.69 8.35 -6.48
CA THR A 292 -2.21 9.69 -6.79
C THR A 292 -3.06 10.35 -7.88
N CYS A 293 -3.46 11.59 -7.64
CA CYS A 293 -4.13 12.47 -8.59
C CYS A 293 -3.32 13.76 -8.78
N SER A 294 -2.97 14.07 -10.03
CA SER A 294 -2.40 15.37 -10.40
C SER A 294 -3.37 16.21 -11.22
N TYR A 295 -3.48 17.50 -10.90
CA TYR A 295 -4.37 18.43 -11.56
C TYR A 295 -4.04 19.90 -11.21
N PRO A 296 -4.38 20.88 -12.06
CA PRO A 296 -4.19 22.29 -11.76
C PRO A 296 -5.23 22.74 -10.73
N VAL A 297 -4.81 23.47 -9.69
CA VAL A 297 -5.72 23.89 -8.60
C VAL A 297 -6.91 24.72 -9.09
N ASN A 298 -6.73 25.50 -10.16
CA ASN A 298 -7.78 26.35 -10.71
C ASN A 298 -8.69 25.62 -11.71
N GLY A 299 -8.48 24.32 -11.92
CA GLY A 299 -9.32 23.46 -12.74
C GLY A 299 -9.14 23.65 -14.25
N LYS A 300 -8.08 24.35 -14.69
CA LYS A 300 -7.75 24.52 -16.12
C LYS A 300 -6.26 24.28 -16.37
N PHE A 301 -5.95 23.35 -17.25
CA PHE A 301 -4.56 23.08 -17.60
C PHE A 301 -4.04 24.16 -18.53
N THR A 302 -2.84 24.67 -18.26
CA THR A 302 -2.04 25.35 -19.28
C THR A 302 -1.50 24.31 -20.27
N ASP A 303 -1.12 24.74 -21.49
CA ASP A 303 -0.50 23.84 -22.49
C ASP A 303 0.73 23.10 -21.91
N ARG A 304 1.53 23.82 -21.10
CA ARG A 304 2.69 23.25 -20.42
C ARG A 304 2.32 22.13 -19.46
N GLN A 305 1.28 22.35 -18.64
CA GLN A 305 0.78 21.34 -17.69
C GLN A 305 0.13 20.17 -18.43
N ALA A 306 -0.70 20.43 -19.43
CA ALA A 306 -1.38 19.40 -20.21
C ALA A 306 -0.39 18.46 -20.93
N ASN A 307 0.70 19.01 -21.49
CA ASN A 307 1.72 18.21 -22.19
C ASN A 307 2.45 17.24 -21.25
N ILE A 308 2.94 17.72 -20.09
CA ILE A 308 3.59 16.85 -19.10
C ILE A 308 2.60 15.85 -18.51
N TYR A 309 1.39 16.30 -18.20
CA TYR A 309 0.33 15.44 -17.67
C TYR A 309 0.00 14.30 -18.63
N THR A 310 -0.19 14.61 -19.91
CA THR A 310 -0.51 13.63 -20.94
C THR A 310 0.64 12.65 -21.16
N ALA A 311 1.91 13.10 -21.06
CA ALA A 311 3.05 12.19 -21.15
C ALA A 311 3.03 11.11 -20.04
N VAL A 312 2.70 11.50 -18.81
CA VAL A 312 2.57 10.56 -17.69
C VAL A 312 1.33 9.67 -17.84
N LEU A 313 0.21 10.22 -18.33
CA LEU A 313 -1.01 9.45 -18.61
C LEU A 313 -0.76 8.39 -19.68
N ASP A 314 -0.09 8.74 -20.77
CA ASP A 314 0.27 7.83 -21.85
C ASP A 314 1.16 6.69 -21.33
N ALA A 315 2.13 6.99 -20.46
CA ALA A 315 2.98 5.98 -19.84
C ALA A 315 2.17 5.02 -18.94
N ASN A 316 1.28 5.56 -18.10
CA ASN A 316 0.40 4.77 -17.25
C ASN A 316 -0.51 3.84 -18.08
N ARG A 317 -1.10 4.35 -19.16
CA ARG A 317 -1.95 3.54 -20.06
C ARG A 317 -1.16 2.51 -20.87
N ALA A 318 0.06 2.83 -21.30
CA ALA A 318 0.94 1.89 -21.98
C ALA A 318 1.31 0.72 -21.06
N VAL A 319 1.69 1.00 -19.82
CA VAL A 319 1.98 -0.04 -18.82
C VAL A 319 0.75 -0.90 -18.54
N MET A 320 -0.41 -0.30 -18.24
CA MET A 320 -1.64 -1.07 -18.00
C MET A 320 -2.01 -1.99 -19.15
N LYS A 321 -1.83 -1.53 -20.39
CA LYS A 321 -2.11 -2.32 -21.59
C LYS A 321 -1.12 -3.48 -21.75
N ALA A 322 0.13 -3.31 -21.34
CA ALA A 322 1.20 -4.29 -21.46
C ALA A 322 1.34 -5.21 -20.24
N ALA A 323 0.62 -4.94 -19.15
CA ALA A 323 0.68 -5.73 -17.93
C ALA A 323 -0.21 -6.98 -18.04
N LEU A 324 0.41 -8.15 -18.08
CA LEU A 324 -0.22 -9.46 -18.03
C LEU A 324 0.72 -10.48 -17.34
N PRO A 325 0.24 -11.66 -16.95
CA PRO A 325 1.09 -12.68 -16.36
C PRO A 325 2.31 -13.03 -17.24
N GLY A 326 3.47 -13.21 -16.61
CA GLY A 326 4.75 -13.51 -17.25
C GLY A 326 5.55 -12.27 -17.69
N VAL A 327 4.98 -11.07 -17.65
CA VAL A 327 5.71 -9.84 -18.00
C VAL A 327 6.60 -9.39 -16.85
N SER A 328 7.85 -9.02 -17.16
CA SER A 328 8.81 -8.48 -16.20
C SER A 328 8.43 -7.06 -15.75
N TRP A 329 8.38 -6.82 -14.44
CA TRP A 329 8.12 -5.47 -13.91
C TRP A 329 9.24 -4.48 -14.23
N VAL A 330 10.48 -4.96 -14.36
CA VAL A 330 11.63 -4.15 -14.78
C VAL A 330 11.42 -3.61 -16.21
N ASP A 331 10.87 -4.44 -17.09
CA ASP A 331 10.57 -4.02 -18.47
C ASP A 331 9.38 -3.06 -18.53
N MET A 332 8.41 -3.19 -17.62
CA MET A 332 7.35 -2.18 -17.46
C MET A 332 7.91 -0.83 -17.05
N HIS A 333 8.85 -0.77 -16.11
CA HIS A 333 9.53 0.48 -15.75
C HIS A 333 10.27 1.10 -16.94
N ARG A 334 10.96 0.26 -17.74
CA ARG A 334 11.60 0.72 -18.98
C ARG A 334 10.58 1.27 -19.99
N LEU A 335 9.44 0.59 -20.16
CA LEU A 335 8.34 1.03 -21.04
C LEU A 335 7.80 2.40 -20.63
N ALA A 336 7.52 2.61 -19.33
CA ALA A 336 7.07 3.90 -18.83
C ALA A 336 8.07 5.01 -19.13
N ASN A 337 9.36 4.77 -18.84
CA ASN A 337 10.44 5.71 -19.14
C ASN A 337 10.53 6.02 -20.64
N GLN A 338 10.43 5.01 -21.50
CA GLN A 338 10.45 5.19 -22.95
C GLN A 338 9.33 6.12 -23.43
N VAL A 339 8.10 5.93 -22.93
CA VAL A 339 6.94 6.76 -23.31
C VAL A 339 7.13 8.21 -22.85
N VAL A 340 7.51 8.42 -21.59
CA VAL A 340 7.75 9.78 -21.05
C VAL A 340 8.89 10.46 -21.81
N LEU A 341 10.03 9.79 -22.00
CA LEU A 341 11.19 10.37 -22.70
C LEU A 341 10.87 10.72 -24.15
N THR A 342 10.09 9.91 -24.85
CA THR A 342 9.61 10.22 -26.20
C THR A 342 8.84 11.54 -26.22
N LYS A 343 7.94 11.75 -25.25
CA LYS A 343 7.17 12.99 -25.14
C LYS A 343 8.03 14.19 -24.78
N LEU A 344 8.98 14.04 -23.85
CA LEU A 344 9.92 15.12 -23.51
C LEU A 344 10.83 15.50 -24.69
N LEU A 345 11.19 14.53 -25.53
CA LEU A 345 11.91 14.76 -26.79
C LEU A 345 11.04 15.51 -27.81
N GLU A 346 9.77 15.13 -27.99
CA GLU A 346 8.79 15.85 -28.84
C GLU A 346 8.60 17.31 -28.40
N MET A 347 8.62 17.58 -27.09
CA MET A 347 8.57 18.94 -26.53
C MET A 347 9.89 19.73 -26.72
N GLY A 348 10.95 19.06 -27.18
CA GLY A 348 12.29 19.61 -27.35
C GLY A 348 13.01 19.90 -26.03
N LEU A 349 12.58 19.29 -24.92
CA LEU A 349 13.27 19.34 -23.62
C LEU A 349 14.51 18.46 -23.61
N LEU A 350 14.49 17.40 -24.41
CA LEU A 350 15.60 16.49 -24.64
C LEU A 350 16.11 16.59 -26.08
N ARG A 351 17.27 15.99 -26.34
CA ARG A 351 17.92 15.88 -27.66
C ARG A 351 18.41 14.44 -27.86
N GLY A 352 18.78 14.09 -29.09
CA GLY A 352 19.25 12.75 -29.44
C GLY A 352 18.11 11.81 -29.88
N SER A 353 18.28 10.52 -29.61
CA SER A 353 17.27 9.48 -29.90
C SER A 353 16.72 8.85 -28.63
N VAL A 354 15.51 8.28 -28.68
CA VAL A 354 14.92 7.60 -27.51
C VAL A 354 15.79 6.45 -27.01
N ASP A 355 16.43 5.71 -27.92
CA ASP A 355 17.33 4.60 -27.56
C ASP A 355 18.56 5.09 -26.79
N GLU A 356 19.19 6.19 -27.24
CA GLU A 356 20.31 6.83 -26.55
C GLU A 356 19.89 7.34 -25.15
N LEU A 357 18.70 7.94 -25.04
CA LEU A 357 18.16 8.40 -23.76
C LEU A 357 17.94 7.23 -22.78
N LEU A 358 17.50 6.06 -23.27
CA LEU A 358 17.33 4.86 -22.46
C LEU A 358 18.65 4.22 -22.06
N GLU A 359 19.62 4.14 -22.98
CA GLU A 359 20.98 3.64 -22.71
C GLU A 359 21.67 4.42 -21.59
N HIS A 360 21.55 5.74 -21.63
CA HIS A 360 22.06 6.64 -20.60
C HIS A 360 21.17 6.76 -19.35
N ASN A 361 20.05 6.03 -19.29
CA ASN A 361 19.09 6.05 -18.18
C ASN A 361 18.54 7.46 -17.85
N ILE A 362 18.36 8.31 -18.86
CA ILE A 362 17.89 9.70 -18.70
C ILE A 362 16.53 9.77 -17.99
N GLY A 363 15.71 8.72 -18.13
CA GLY A 363 14.44 8.59 -17.41
C GLY A 363 14.59 8.75 -15.89
N SER A 364 15.72 8.32 -15.31
CA SER A 364 15.96 8.44 -13.86
C SER A 364 16.10 9.88 -13.36
N LEU A 365 16.33 10.85 -14.25
CA LEU A 365 16.33 12.28 -13.90
C LEU A 365 14.91 12.82 -13.67
N PHE A 366 13.91 12.22 -14.34
CA PHE A 366 12.52 12.68 -14.35
C PHE A 366 11.58 11.74 -13.59
N GLN A 367 11.95 10.47 -13.42
CA GLN A 367 11.28 9.47 -12.58
C GLN A 367 12.34 8.74 -11.73
N PRO A 368 12.77 9.32 -10.59
CA PRO A 368 13.82 8.71 -9.76
C PRO A 368 13.32 7.55 -8.88
N HIS A 369 12.01 7.34 -8.80
CA HIS A 369 11.38 6.24 -8.07
C HIS A 369 11.00 5.06 -8.99
N GLY A 370 10.71 3.91 -8.39
CA GLY A 370 10.20 2.75 -9.12
C GLY A 370 8.84 3.03 -9.76
N LEU A 371 8.47 2.25 -10.80
CA LEU A 371 7.17 2.42 -11.49
C LEU A 371 5.95 2.11 -10.61
N GLY A 372 6.17 1.36 -9.54
CA GLY A 372 5.12 0.91 -8.64
C GLY A 372 5.58 -0.30 -7.84
N HIS A 373 4.67 -0.81 -7.02
CA HIS A 373 4.95 -1.81 -6.01
C HIS A 373 3.77 -2.73 -5.77
N LEU A 374 4.02 -3.86 -5.11
CA LEU A 374 2.94 -4.72 -4.61
C LEU A 374 2.14 -3.95 -3.56
N LEU A 375 0.83 -4.20 -3.51
CA LEU A 375 -0.11 -3.57 -2.58
C LEU A 375 -1.04 -4.61 -1.98
N GLY A 376 -1.34 -4.50 -0.68
CA GLY A 376 -2.17 -5.46 0.03
C GLY A 376 -2.59 -4.94 1.41
N ILE A 377 -2.21 -5.64 2.47
CA ILE A 377 -2.41 -5.15 3.85
C ILE A 377 -1.47 -3.96 4.11
N ASP A 378 -0.22 -4.07 3.67
CA ASP A 378 0.72 -2.95 3.65
C ASP A 378 0.62 -2.20 2.32
N VAL A 379 0.86 -0.88 2.34
CA VAL A 379 0.87 -0.07 1.11
C VAL A 379 2.01 -0.50 0.19
N HIS A 380 3.22 -0.56 0.72
CA HIS A 380 4.34 -1.29 0.13
C HIS A 380 4.29 -2.73 0.64
N ASP A 381 3.59 -3.59 -0.08
CA ASP A 381 3.32 -4.96 0.35
C ASP A 381 4.54 -5.88 0.17
N VAL A 382 4.56 -6.94 0.97
CA VAL A 382 5.70 -7.85 1.10
C VAL A 382 5.94 -8.68 -0.16
N GLY A 383 7.13 -9.27 -0.24
CA GLY A 383 7.42 -10.32 -1.21
C GLY A 383 8.06 -9.84 -2.52
N GLY A 384 8.50 -8.59 -2.61
CA GLY A 384 9.12 -8.05 -3.82
C GLY A 384 10.47 -8.68 -4.18
N TYR A 385 11.24 -9.09 -3.17
CA TYR A 385 12.60 -9.65 -3.31
C TYR A 385 12.83 -10.88 -2.41
N LEU A 386 11.91 -11.85 -2.45
CA LEU A 386 12.11 -13.13 -1.77
C LEU A 386 13.28 -13.92 -2.40
N PRO A 387 13.86 -14.92 -1.71
CA PRO A 387 15.06 -15.62 -2.18
C PRO A 387 14.98 -16.20 -3.62
N HIS A 388 13.79 -16.60 -4.08
CA HIS A 388 13.55 -17.11 -5.43
C HIS A 388 13.28 -16.03 -6.49
N CYS A 389 13.19 -14.76 -6.09
CA CYS A 389 12.91 -13.65 -6.99
C CYS A 389 14.20 -13.07 -7.59
N PRO A 390 14.14 -12.42 -8.76
CA PRO A 390 15.27 -11.67 -9.28
C PRO A 390 15.77 -10.62 -8.28
N PRO A 391 17.09 -10.36 -8.22
CA PRO A 391 17.63 -9.37 -7.30
C PRO A 391 17.22 -7.94 -7.70
N ARG A 392 17.24 -7.04 -6.73
CA ARG A 392 17.02 -5.60 -6.95
C ARG A 392 18.05 -5.07 -7.96
N PRO A 393 17.62 -4.41 -9.05
CA PRO A 393 18.55 -3.77 -9.97
C PRO A 393 19.43 -2.73 -9.26
N THR A 394 20.66 -2.51 -9.74
CA THR A 394 21.59 -1.52 -9.16
C THR A 394 21.66 -0.21 -9.94
N ILE A 395 21.09 -0.20 -11.15
CA ILE A 395 21.10 0.94 -12.08
C ILE A 395 20.22 2.07 -11.53
N ALA A 396 20.61 3.33 -11.76
CA ALA A 396 19.83 4.50 -11.34
C ALA A 396 18.40 4.47 -11.93
N GLY A 397 17.41 4.95 -11.17
CA GLY A 397 15.98 4.82 -11.48
C GLY A 397 15.43 3.42 -11.18
N PHE A 398 16.12 2.37 -11.63
CA PHE A 398 15.68 0.98 -11.45
C PHE A 398 15.93 0.44 -10.04
N LYS A 399 16.97 0.92 -9.33
CA LYS A 399 17.27 0.50 -7.94
C LYS A 399 16.17 0.82 -6.93
N SER A 400 15.32 1.78 -7.29
CA SER A 400 14.17 2.21 -6.49
C SER A 400 12.93 1.33 -6.70
N LEU A 401 12.95 0.35 -7.62
CA LEU A 401 11.85 -0.60 -7.81
C LEU A 401 11.65 -1.45 -6.56
N ARG A 402 10.43 -1.53 -6.03
CA ARG A 402 10.13 -2.34 -4.83
C ARG A 402 9.97 -3.83 -5.10
N PHE A 403 9.91 -4.23 -6.37
CA PHE A 403 10.00 -5.62 -6.80
C PHE A 403 10.56 -5.71 -8.22
N ALA A 404 11.12 -6.86 -8.58
CA ALA A 404 11.65 -7.14 -9.92
C ALA A 404 11.09 -8.43 -10.54
N ARG A 405 9.93 -8.87 -10.04
CA ARG A 405 9.31 -10.15 -10.40
C ARG A 405 8.63 -10.08 -11.76
N GLU A 406 8.43 -11.24 -12.37
CA GLU A 406 7.38 -11.39 -13.37
C GLU A 406 6.01 -11.26 -12.72
N LEU A 407 5.09 -10.61 -13.41
CA LEU A 407 3.71 -10.46 -12.99
C LEU A 407 3.02 -11.83 -12.96
N LYS A 408 2.20 -12.06 -11.94
CA LYS A 408 1.35 -13.24 -11.81
C LYS A 408 -0.09 -12.81 -11.62
N GLU A 409 -1.02 -13.66 -12.05
CA GLU A 409 -2.44 -13.44 -11.81
C GLU A 409 -2.73 -13.25 -10.31
N ASN A 410 -3.63 -12.31 -10.01
CA ASN A 410 -4.01 -11.86 -8.69
C ASN A 410 -2.89 -11.19 -7.85
N MET A 411 -1.75 -10.84 -8.45
CA MET A 411 -0.93 -9.77 -7.89
C MET A 411 -1.73 -8.46 -7.93
N VAL A 412 -1.69 -7.72 -6.83
CA VAL A 412 -2.21 -6.35 -6.75
C VAL A 412 -1.03 -5.42 -6.63
N LEU A 413 -1.02 -4.36 -7.44
CA LEU A 413 0.10 -3.45 -7.56
C LEU A 413 -0.33 -2.04 -7.92
N THR A 414 0.52 -1.07 -7.63
CA THR A 414 0.40 0.31 -8.12
C THR A 414 1.04 0.44 -9.51
N ILE A 415 0.42 1.24 -10.39
CA ILE A 415 1.03 1.74 -11.62
C ILE A 415 1.10 3.25 -11.50
N GLU A 416 2.27 3.77 -11.14
CA GLU A 416 2.48 5.15 -10.71
C GLU A 416 3.62 5.86 -11.47
N PRO A 417 3.64 5.88 -12.81
CA PRO A 417 4.65 6.68 -13.51
C PRO A 417 4.55 8.15 -13.12
N GLY A 418 5.68 8.84 -13.20
CA GLY A 418 5.78 10.24 -12.84
C GLY A 418 6.80 10.98 -13.67
N CYS A 419 6.65 12.30 -13.74
CA CYS A 419 7.60 13.20 -14.39
C CYS A 419 7.78 14.44 -13.51
N TYR A 420 8.97 14.59 -12.92
CA TYR A 420 9.31 15.65 -12.00
C TYR A 420 10.48 16.47 -12.51
N PHE A 421 10.47 17.76 -12.20
CA PHE A 421 11.58 18.66 -12.48
C PHE A 421 12.26 19.02 -11.16
N ILE A 422 13.26 18.22 -10.78
CA ILE A 422 13.96 18.34 -9.50
C ILE A 422 15.25 19.14 -9.73
N PRO A 423 15.32 20.44 -9.36
CA PRO A 423 16.43 21.29 -9.76
C PRO A 423 17.81 20.77 -9.35
N PRO A 424 18.03 20.28 -8.11
CA PRO A 424 19.34 19.73 -7.74
C PRO A 424 19.81 18.54 -8.59
N ILE A 425 18.88 17.70 -9.05
CA ILE A 425 19.18 16.55 -9.92
C ILE A 425 19.51 17.04 -11.33
N LEU A 426 18.70 17.93 -11.89
CA LEU A 426 18.90 18.48 -13.24
C LEU A 426 20.18 19.32 -13.33
N GLU A 427 20.45 20.18 -12.33
CA GLU A 427 21.68 20.98 -12.26
C GLU A 427 22.95 20.12 -12.21
N LYS A 428 22.89 18.95 -11.56
CA LYS A 428 24.00 17.98 -11.60
C LYS A 428 24.13 17.38 -13.00
N ALA A 429 23.03 16.98 -13.62
CA ALA A 429 23.03 16.39 -14.96
C ALA A 429 23.51 17.36 -16.05
N PHE A 430 23.24 18.66 -15.91
CA PHE A 430 23.72 19.71 -16.82
C PHE A 430 25.25 19.86 -16.85
N LYS A 431 25.93 19.37 -15.81
CA LYS A 431 27.39 19.39 -15.66
C LYS A 431 28.04 18.05 -15.99
N ASP A 432 27.24 17.02 -16.27
CA ASP A 432 27.74 15.70 -16.62
C ASP A 432 28.05 15.66 -18.12
N GLU A 433 29.34 15.61 -18.47
CA GLU A 433 29.81 15.60 -19.85
C GLU A 433 29.32 14.38 -20.66
N THR A 434 28.87 13.31 -19.98
CA THR A 434 28.39 12.09 -20.65
C THR A 434 26.94 12.19 -21.12
N ILE A 435 26.13 13.08 -20.53
CA ILE A 435 24.68 13.18 -20.81
C ILE A 435 24.19 14.60 -21.06
N SER A 436 24.98 15.63 -20.75
CA SER A 436 24.54 17.04 -20.85
C SER A 436 24.17 17.46 -22.28
N HIS A 437 24.74 16.82 -23.31
CA HIS A 437 24.37 17.07 -24.72
C HIS A 437 22.94 16.62 -25.06
N LEU A 438 22.38 15.70 -24.27
CA LEU A 438 21.01 15.19 -24.40
C LEU A 438 19.96 16.10 -23.75
N LEU A 439 20.40 17.12 -22.99
CA LEU A 439 19.52 17.96 -22.18
C LEU A 439 19.44 19.37 -22.76
N ASN A 440 18.23 19.84 -23.07
CA ASN A 440 18.01 21.23 -23.44
C ASN A 440 17.90 22.11 -22.19
N GLN A 441 19.04 22.53 -21.65
CA GLN A 441 19.13 23.20 -20.35
C GLN A 441 18.24 24.44 -20.25
N ASP A 442 18.23 25.29 -21.26
CA ASP A 442 17.45 26.53 -21.26
C ASP A 442 15.95 26.24 -21.11
N LYS A 443 15.42 25.32 -21.92
CA LYS A 443 14.01 24.92 -21.83
C LYS A 443 13.69 24.19 -20.54
N LEU A 444 14.58 23.32 -20.05
CA LEU A 444 14.36 22.58 -18.81
C LEU A 444 14.31 23.51 -17.58
N ARG A 445 15.09 24.59 -17.58
CA ARG A 445 15.06 25.61 -16.51
C ARG A 445 13.70 26.31 -16.40
N GLU A 446 12.94 26.41 -17.49
CA GLU A 446 11.58 26.94 -17.44
C GLU A 446 10.61 26.10 -16.59
N PHE A 447 10.96 24.84 -16.31
CA PHE A 447 10.14 23.91 -15.52
C PHE A 447 10.60 23.80 -14.05
N PHE A 448 11.59 24.56 -13.59
CA PHE A 448 12.10 24.43 -12.21
C PHE A 448 11.07 24.73 -11.13
N ASN A 449 10.03 25.51 -11.44
CA ASN A 449 8.92 25.79 -10.53
C ASN A 449 7.67 24.94 -10.82
N PHE A 450 7.75 24.00 -11.77
CA PHE A 450 6.61 23.16 -12.17
C PHE A 450 6.24 22.13 -11.10
N GLY A 451 7.24 21.64 -10.35
CA GLY A 451 7.07 20.48 -9.48
C GLY A 451 7.09 19.20 -10.31
N GLY A 452 5.94 18.54 -10.44
CA GLY A 452 5.82 17.34 -11.26
C GLY A 452 4.38 16.85 -11.42
N VAL A 453 4.25 15.70 -12.05
CA VAL A 453 3.00 14.94 -12.20
C VAL A 453 3.25 13.50 -11.82
N ARG A 454 2.32 12.88 -11.09
CA ARG A 454 2.24 11.43 -10.88
C ARG A 454 0.80 10.98 -11.10
N ILE A 455 0.63 9.87 -11.79
CA ILE A 455 -0.70 9.25 -12.00
C ILE A 455 -0.62 7.82 -11.53
N GLU A 456 -1.32 7.52 -10.45
CA GLU A 456 -1.24 6.23 -9.79
C GLU A 456 -2.59 5.57 -9.67
N ASP A 457 -2.66 4.35 -10.18
CA ASP A 457 -3.80 3.47 -10.14
C ASP A 457 -3.46 2.18 -9.39
N VAL A 458 -4.40 1.66 -8.59
CA VAL A 458 -4.32 0.32 -8.00
C VAL A 458 -4.91 -0.67 -9.00
N VAL A 459 -4.13 -1.68 -9.39
CA VAL A 459 -4.57 -2.68 -10.37
C VAL A 459 -4.40 -4.11 -9.87
N VAL A 460 -5.25 -5.00 -10.37
CA VAL A 460 -5.12 -6.46 -10.20
C VAL A 460 -4.72 -7.06 -11.52
N ILE A 461 -3.64 -7.85 -11.55
CA ILE A 461 -3.28 -8.62 -12.73
C ILE A 461 -4.28 -9.77 -12.91
N LYS A 462 -4.83 -9.92 -14.10
CA LYS A 462 -5.76 -10.97 -14.51
C LYS A 462 -5.13 -11.87 -15.56
N ALA A 463 -5.70 -13.05 -15.79
CA ALA A 463 -5.28 -13.96 -16.85
C ALA A 463 -5.05 -13.27 -18.23
N THR A 464 -5.86 -12.27 -18.58
CA THR A 464 -5.80 -11.59 -19.89
C THR A 464 -5.68 -10.06 -19.81
N GLY A 465 -5.01 -9.52 -18.78
CA GLY A 465 -4.75 -8.08 -18.67
C GLY A 465 -4.82 -7.58 -17.23
N VAL A 466 -5.42 -6.39 -17.03
CA VAL A 466 -5.55 -5.74 -15.73
C VAL A 466 -6.98 -5.38 -15.39
N GLU A 467 -7.36 -5.52 -14.13
CA GLU A 467 -8.54 -4.89 -13.54
C GLU A 467 -8.08 -3.64 -12.79
N ASN A 468 -8.48 -2.44 -13.22
CA ASN A 468 -8.19 -1.21 -12.51
C ASN A 468 -9.23 -0.97 -11.39
N LEU A 469 -8.77 -0.85 -10.15
CA LEU A 469 -9.61 -0.62 -8.97
C LEU A 469 -9.84 0.87 -8.69
N THR A 470 -9.08 1.75 -9.35
CA THR A 470 -9.14 3.20 -9.17
C THR A 470 -10.15 3.84 -10.14
N ASP A 471 -11.06 4.66 -9.61
CA ASP A 471 -12.13 5.33 -10.35
C ASP A 471 -12.13 6.84 -10.10
N VAL A 472 -11.18 7.54 -10.75
CA VAL A 472 -11.05 9.00 -10.69
C VAL A 472 -10.95 9.59 -12.11
N PRO A 473 -11.26 10.88 -12.33
CA PRO A 473 -11.01 11.54 -13.60
C PRO A 473 -9.52 11.46 -14.01
N ARG A 474 -9.23 11.09 -15.27
CA ARG A 474 -7.85 10.89 -15.73
C ARG A 474 -7.50 11.63 -17.00
N THR A 475 -8.41 11.85 -17.93
CA THR A 475 -8.11 12.72 -19.07
C THR A 475 -8.15 14.19 -18.63
N VAL A 476 -7.42 15.05 -19.33
CA VAL A 476 -7.48 16.51 -19.12
C VAL A 476 -8.94 16.98 -19.11
N GLN A 477 -9.73 16.55 -20.10
CA GLN A 477 -11.12 16.94 -20.26
C GLN A 477 -12.00 16.44 -19.10
N GLU A 478 -11.79 15.21 -18.62
CA GLU A 478 -12.54 14.67 -17.47
C GLU A 478 -12.23 15.44 -16.19
N ILE A 479 -10.95 15.77 -15.94
CA ILE A 479 -10.53 16.51 -14.75
C ILE A 479 -11.13 17.91 -14.76
N GLU A 480 -10.96 18.67 -15.84
CA GLU A 480 -11.51 20.03 -15.93
C GLU A 480 -13.04 20.01 -15.76
N LYS A 481 -13.74 19.11 -16.46
CA LYS A 481 -15.19 18.95 -16.35
C LYS A 481 -15.64 18.55 -14.95
N TRP A 482 -14.84 17.76 -14.23
CA TRP A 482 -15.15 17.36 -12.87
C TRP A 482 -15.04 18.55 -11.90
N MET A 483 -14.00 19.37 -12.06
CA MET A 483 -13.72 20.54 -11.21
C MET A 483 -14.62 21.74 -11.49
N GLU A 484 -15.21 21.87 -12.68
CA GLU A 484 -16.22 22.90 -13.00
C GLU A 484 -17.44 22.84 -12.07
N LYS A 485 -17.82 21.64 -11.61
CA LYS A 485 -18.95 21.43 -10.69
C LYS A 485 -18.52 21.66 -9.24
N LYS A 486 -18.20 22.91 -8.89
CA LYS A 486 -17.82 23.28 -7.51
C LYS A 486 -18.94 22.96 -6.53
N GLN A 487 -18.62 22.19 -5.48
CA GLN A 487 -19.45 22.12 -4.29
C GLN A 487 -19.06 23.29 -3.38
N THR A 488 -20.00 24.21 -3.14
CA THR A 488 -19.82 25.20 -2.08
C THR A 488 -19.62 24.46 -0.77
N VAL A 489 -18.45 24.65 -0.14
CA VAL A 489 -18.21 24.24 1.24
C VAL A 489 -19.13 25.11 2.09
N SER A 490 -20.25 24.56 2.57
CA SER A 490 -20.98 25.20 3.65
C SER A 490 -20.06 25.18 4.87
N ALA A 491 -19.60 26.35 5.27
CA ALA A 491 -18.73 26.56 6.43
C ALA A 491 -19.38 26.08 7.72
#